data_AF-A0A924A7V6-F1
#
_entry.id   AF-A0A924A7V6-F1
#
_cell.length_a   1.000
_cell.length_b   1.000
_cell.length_c   1.000
_cell.angle_alpha   90.00
_cell.angle_beta   90.00
_cell.angle_gamma   90.00
#
_symmetry.space_group_name_H-M   'P 1'
#
loop_
_entity.id
_entity.type
_entity.pdbx_description
1 polymer ?
#
loop_
_entity_poly.entity_id
_entity_poly.type
_entity_poly.pdbx_seq_one_letter_code
_entity_poly.pdbx_strand_id
1 'polypeptide(L)'
;DKPLSFDLVLLGLGDNSHTASLFPYTPVLHDDSVSVKAVFLKDQDVYRITFTAPLINLAHNIAYLVYGQGKAIAVHHVIEDTRDIENYPAQLIAPTKGRLQWFVDEAAASKLTTAA
;
A
#
# COMPACT_ATOMS: atom_id res chain seq x y z
N ASP A 1 6.59 -15.90 -23.35
CA ASP A 1 6.64 -14.48 -22.94
C ASP A 1 6.96 -14.35 -21.46
N LYS A 2 7.78 -13.37 -21.08
CA LYS A 2 8.12 -13.09 -19.67
C LYS A 2 6.95 -12.33 -19.04
N PRO A 3 6.46 -12.72 -17.85
CA PRO A 3 5.40 -11.95 -17.18
C PRO A 3 5.87 -10.52 -16.90
N LEU A 4 4.97 -9.55 -17.04
CA LEU A 4 5.20 -8.15 -16.71
C LEU A 4 5.63 -8.05 -15.24
N SER A 5 6.82 -7.49 -15.00
CA SER A 5 7.36 -7.27 -13.66
C SER A 5 8.25 -6.04 -13.69
N PHE A 6 8.11 -5.21 -12.65
CA PHE A 6 8.90 -3.99 -12.48
C PHE A 6 10.09 -4.26 -11.56
N ASP A 7 11.22 -3.60 -11.82
CA ASP A 7 12.38 -3.73 -10.92
C ASP A 7 12.15 -3.01 -9.58
N LEU A 8 11.45 -1.88 -9.59
CA LEU A 8 11.12 -1.09 -8.40
C LEU A 8 9.72 -0.46 -8.53
N VAL A 9 8.93 -0.56 -7.47
CA VAL A 9 7.72 0.23 -7.27
C VAL A 9 7.89 1.08 -6.01
N LEU A 10 7.76 2.39 -6.15
CA LEU A 10 7.83 3.36 -5.06
C LEU A 10 6.41 3.71 -4.60
N LEU A 11 6.14 3.61 -3.30
CA LEU A 11 4.82 3.85 -2.71
C LEU A 11 4.90 4.90 -1.60
N GLY A 12 3.83 5.67 -1.45
CA GLY A 12 3.54 6.47 -0.26
C GLY A 12 2.41 5.84 0.54
N LEU A 13 2.16 6.37 1.74
CA LEU A 13 1.06 5.94 2.61
C LEU A 13 0.15 7.13 2.97
N GLY A 14 -1.14 6.97 2.75
CA GLY A 14 -2.16 7.91 3.22
C GLY A 14 -2.53 7.73 4.68
N ASP A 15 -3.16 8.74 5.28
CA ASP A 15 -3.52 8.73 6.70
C ASP A 15 -4.60 7.68 7.04
N ASN A 16 -5.39 7.29 6.04
CA ASN A 16 -6.36 6.18 6.09
C ASN A 16 -5.78 4.87 5.55
N SER A 17 -4.45 4.69 5.66
CA SER A 17 -3.74 3.47 5.27
C SER A 17 -3.88 3.07 3.79
N HIS A 18 -4.28 3.99 2.91
CA HIS A 18 -4.28 3.77 1.46
C HIS A 18 -2.86 3.86 0.90
N THR A 19 -2.63 3.16 -0.21
CA THR A 19 -1.42 3.26 -1.04
C THR A 19 -1.82 3.28 -2.50
N ALA A 20 -0.99 3.83 -3.39
CA ALA A 20 -1.37 4.08 -4.79
C ALA A 20 -2.77 4.75 -4.85
N SER A 21 -3.75 4.14 -5.53
CA SER A 21 -5.17 4.49 -5.33
C SER A 21 -6.02 3.31 -4.87
N LEU A 22 -5.46 2.46 -4.01
CA LEU A 22 -6.17 1.42 -3.26
C LEU A 22 -6.71 2.04 -1.98
N PHE A 23 -7.93 2.59 -2.03
CA PHE A 23 -8.56 3.28 -0.90
C PHE A 23 -9.49 2.36 -0.10
N PRO A 24 -9.73 2.64 1.20
CA PRO A 24 -10.69 1.90 2.02
C PRO A 24 -12.05 1.76 1.34
N TYR A 25 -12.68 0.58 1.48
CA TYR A 25 -14.02 0.30 0.97
C TYR A 25 -14.22 0.52 -0.53
N THR A 26 -13.16 0.42 -1.33
CA THR A 26 -13.26 0.49 -2.79
C THR A 26 -13.23 -0.91 -3.42
N PRO A 27 -13.98 -1.16 -4.52
CA PRO A 27 -14.04 -2.49 -5.13
C PRO A 27 -12.68 -3.03 -5.61
N VAL A 28 -11.71 -2.15 -5.91
CA VAL A 28 -10.38 -2.54 -6.40
C VAL A 28 -9.55 -3.32 -5.38
N LEU A 29 -9.91 -3.27 -4.09
CA LEU A 29 -9.25 -4.04 -3.03
C LEU A 29 -9.38 -5.56 -3.21
N HIS A 30 -10.42 -6.00 -3.92
CA HIS A 30 -10.71 -7.41 -4.20
C HIS A 30 -10.36 -7.82 -5.64
N ASP A 31 -9.72 -6.94 -6.40
CA ASP A 31 -9.33 -7.23 -7.78
C ASP A 31 -8.06 -8.11 -7.79
N ASP A 32 -8.22 -9.34 -8.29
CA ASP A 32 -7.17 -10.36 -8.36
C ASP A 32 -6.39 -10.33 -9.69
N SER A 33 -6.75 -9.44 -10.61
CA SER A 33 -6.07 -9.33 -11.90
C SER A 33 -4.73 -8.62 -11.78
N VAL A 34 -3.77 -9.02 -12.61
CA VAL A 34 -2.49 -8.31 -12.80
C VAL A 34 -2.72 -7.21 -13.84
N SER A 35 -3.26 -6.06 -13.43
CA SER A 35 -3.70 -5.03 -14.37
C SER A 35 -3.72 -3.60 -13.79
N VAL A 36 -4.24 -2.66 -14.58
CA VAL A 36 -4.46 -1.26 -14.22
C VAL A 36 -5.96 -0.99 -14.23
N LYS A 37 -6.46 -0.26 -13.23
CA LYS A 37 -7.89 0.03 -13.04
C LYS A 37 -8.15 1.52 -12.83
N ALA A 38 -9.33 1.96 -13.25
CA ALA A 38 -9.88 3.24 -12.84
C ALA A 38 -10.64 3.07 -11.52
N VAL A 39 -10.42 3.96 -10.56
CA VAL A 39 -11.06 3.97 -9.25
C VAL A 39 -11.73 5.32 -9.07
N PHE A 40 -13.04 5.32 -8.82
CA PHE A 40 -13.78 6.55 -8.52
C PHE A 40 -13.80 6.79 -7.01
N LEU A 41 -13.36 7.96 -6.57
CA LEU A 41 -13.38 8.37 -5.17
C LEU A 41 -14.55 9.29 -4.93
N LYS A 42 -15.61 8.76 -4.32
CA LYS A 42 -16.88 9.48 -4.11
C LYS A 42 -16.70 10.79 -3.34
N ASP A 43 -15.88 10.79 -2.29
CA ASP A 43 -15.69 11.97 -1.43
C ASP A 43 -14.93 13.11 -2.12
N GLN A 44 -14.17 12.79 -3.16
CA GLN A 44 -13.39 13.76 -3.94
C GLN A 44 -14.08 14.10 -5.28
N ASP A 45 -15.06 13.30 -5.70
CA ASP A 45 -15.68 13.37 -7.04
C ASP A 45 -14.65 13.31 -8.19
N VAL A 46 -13.66 12.41 -8.06
CA VAL A 46 -12.60 12.24 -9.06
C VAL A 46 -12.33 10.77 -9.39
N TYR A 47 -11.88 10.53 -10.62
CA TYR A 47 -11.26 9.26 -11.01
C TYR A 47 -9.76 9.30 -10.77
N ARG A 48 -9.22 8.17 -10.32
CA ARG A 48 -7.79 7.87 -10.31
C ARG A 48 -7.51 6.62 -11.13
N ILE A 49 -6.28 6.50 -11.63
CA ILE A 49 -5.76 5.29 -12.26
C ILE A 49 -4.79 4.64 -11.27
N THR A 50 -4.91 3.33 -11.07
CA THR A 50 -4.04 2.58 -10.15
C THR A 50 -3.62 1.24 -10.73
N PHE A 51 -2.44 0.78 -10.33
CA PHE A 51 -2.12 -0.63 -10.41
C PHE A 51 -2.95 -1.38 -9.36
N THR A 52 -3.40 -2.58 -9.71
CA THR A 52 -3.99 -3.51 -8.75
C THR A 52 -2.91 -4.04 -7.81
N ALA A 53 -3.30 -4.51 -6.62
CA ALA A 53 -2.33 -5.08 -5.68
C ALA A 53 -1.55 -6.29 -6.26
N PRO A 54 -2.16 -7.23 -7.02
CA PRO A 54 -1.42 -8.28 -7.70
C PRO A 54 -0.34 -7.76 -8.64
N LEU A 55 -0.60 -6.69 -9.41
CA LEU A 55 0.41 -6.11 -10.30
C LEU A 55 1.57 -5.48 -9.51
N ILE A 56 1.27 -4.76 -8.43
CA ILE A 56 2.31 -4.18 -7.56
C ILE A 56 3.18 -5.28 -6.94
N ASN A 57 2.56 -6.37 -6.46
CA ASN A 57 3.24 -7.49 -5.80
C ASN A 57 4.14 -8.34 -6.72
N LEU A 58 4.10 -8.12 -8.05
CA LEU A 58 5.04 -8.74 -9.00
C LEU A 58 6.37 -8.00 -9.12
N ALA A 59 6.53 -6.83 -8.49
CA ALA A 59 7.78 -6.08 -8.55
C ALA A 59 8.92 -6.81 -7.80
N HIS A 60 10.14 -6.71 -8.33
CA HIS A 60 11.33 -7.25 -7.65
C HIS A 60 11.61 -6.53 -6.33
N ASN A 61 11.36 -5.22 -6.28
CA ASN A 61 11.50 -4.38 -5.09
C ASN A 61 10.30 -3.45 -4.95
N ILE A 62 9.81 -3.30 -3.73
CA ILE A 62 8.77 -2.36 -3.35
C ILE A 62 9.30 -1.56 -2.17
N ALA A 63 9.26 -0.24 -2.27
CA ALA A 63 9.73 0.66 -1.23
C ALA A 63 8.61 1.63 -0.83
N TYR A 64 8.22 1.60 0.44
CA TYR A 64 7.43 2.67 1.05
C TYR A 64 8.34 3.78 1.53
N LEU A 65 8.06 5.02 1.14
CA LEU A 65 8.69 6.22 1.69
C LEU A 65 7.63 7.01 2.45
N VAL A 66 7.72 7.03 3.77
CA VAL A 66 6.68 7.59 4.66
C VAL A 66 7.37 8.39 5.75
N TYR A 67 6.94 9.64 5.96
CA TYR A 67 7.55 10.52 6.95
C TYR A 67 6.50 11.34 7.69
N GLY A 68 6.83 11.75 8.90
CA GLY A 68 6.04 12.65 9.73
C GLY A 68 5.01 11.95 10.63
N GLN A 69 4.77 12.58 11.78
CA GLN A 69 3.91 12.05 12.85
C GLN A 69 2.47 11.73 12.41
N GLY A 70 1.94 12.47 11.42
CA GLY A 70 0.60 12.21 10.87
C GLY A 70 0.42 10.82 10.28
N LYS A 71 1.53 10.14 9.95
CA LYS A 71 1.53 8.79 9.37
C LYS A 71 1.61 7.68 10.42
N ALA A 72 1.92 7.99 11.67
CA ALA A 72 2.28 6.98 12.67
C ALA A 72 1.19 5.94 12.92
N ILE A 73 -0.08 6.38 12.95
CA ILE A 73 -1.22 5.47 13.13
C ILE A 73 -1.39 4.55 11.91
N ALA A 74 -1.34 5.12 10.69
CA ALA A 74 -1.45 4.34 9.46
C ALA A 74 -0.33 3.30 9.33
N VAL A 75 0.91 3.69 9.66
CA VAL A 75 2.06 2.78 9.67
C VAL A 75 1.84 1.62 10.63
N HIS A 76 1.39 1.89 11.87
CA HIS A 76 1.07 0.85 12.84
C HIS A 76 -0.01 -0.11 12.33
N HIS A 77 -1.13 0.42 11.82
CA HIS A 77 -2.20 -0.42 11.28
C HIS A 77 -1.74 -1.35 10.15
N VAL A 78 -0.85 -0.87 9.27
CA VAL A 78 -0.41 -1.67 8.14
C VAL A 78 0.62 -2.73 8.55
N ILE A 79 1.47 -2.43 9.53
CA ILE A 79 2.59 -3.30 9.91
C ILE A 79 2.23 -4.28 11.03
N GLU A 80 1.47 -3.85 12.05
CA GLU A 80 1.29 -4.62 13.30
C GLU A 80 -0.12 -5.18 13.51
N ASP A 81 -1.16 -4.48 13.02
CA ASP A 81 -2.53 -4.96 13.22
C ASP A 81 -2.84 -6.21 12.40
N THR A 82 -3.87 -6.94 12.83
CA THR A 82 -4.44 -8.05 12.08
C THR A 82 -4.90 -7.60 10.69
N ARG A 83 -4.82 -8.52 9.72
CA ARG A 83 -5.19 -8.21 8.34
C ARG A 83 -6.66 -7.79 8.23
N ASP A 84 -6.87 -6.57 7.76
CA ASP A 84 -8.16 -5.96 7.46
C ASP A 84 -7.98 -5.02 6.26
N ILE A 85 -8.14 -5.55 5.05
CA ILE A 85 -7.86 -4.82 3.81
C ILE A 85 -8.88 -3.71 3.52
N GLU A 86 -10.08 -3.81 4.11
CA GLU A 86 -11.13 -2.80 3.95
C GLU A 86 -10.77 -1.53 4.69
N ASN A 87 -10.22 -1.66 5.89
CA ASN A 87 -9.74 -0.53 6.68
C ASN A 87 -8.31 -0.11 6.33
N TYR A 88 -7.42 -1.08 6.01
CA TYR A 88 -5.99 -0.86 5.81
C TYR A 88 -5.49 -1.39 4.45
N PRO A 89 -5.89 -0.79 3.31
CA PRO A 89 -5.57 -1.29 1.98
C PRO A 89 -4.09 -1.57 1.70
N ALA A 90 -3.17 -0.81 2.30
CA ALA A 90 -1.74 -1.03 2.10
C ALA A 90 -1.25 -2.40 2.58
N GLN A 91 -1.99 -3.12 3.45
CA GLN A 91 -1.73 -4.52 3.80
C GLN A 91 -1.88 -5.49 2.61
N LEU A 92 -2.50 -5.08 1.51
CA LEU A 92 -2.53 -5.84 0.25
C LEU A 92 -1.15 -5.95 -0.39
N ILE A 93 -0.22 -5.06 -0.06
CA ILE A 93 1.14 -5.07 -0.60
C ILE A 93 1.99 -6.03 0.23
N ALA A 94 2.08 -7.27 -0.25
CA ALA A 94 2.75 -8.38 0.41
C ALA A 94 3.35 -9.32 -0.66
N PRO A 95 4.47 -8.93 -1.30
CA PRO A 95 5.07 -9.72 -2.37
C PRO A 95 5.61 -11.05 -1.84
N THR A 96 5.38 -12.16 -2.56
CA THR A 96 5.90 -13.49 -2.19
C THR A 96 7.28 -13.80 -2.80
N LYS A 97 7.64 -13.13 -3.90
CA LYS A 97 8.91 -13.32 -4.62
C LYS A 97 9.79 -12.06 -4.65
N GLY A 98 9.25 -10.91 -4.25
CA GLY A 98 9.94 -9.61 -4.22
C GLY A 98 10.31 -9.19 -2.81
N ARG A 99 11.05 -8.09 -2.69
CA ARG A 99 11.36 -7.47 -1.39
C ARG A 99 10.44 -6.29 -1.13
N LEU A 100 9.89 -6.21 0.08
CA LEU A 100 9.19 -5.05 0.60
C LEU A 100 10.06 -4.37 1.65
N GLN A 101 10.34 -3.09 1.47
CA GLN A 101 11.10 -2.28 2.43
C GLN A 101 10.33 -1.03 2.81
N TRP A 102 10.37 -0.69 4.10
CA TRP A 102 9.77 0.52 4.66
C TRP A 102 10.87 1.49 5.06
N PHE A 103 10.89 2.66 4.43
CA PHE A 103 11.73 3.78 4.79
C PHE A 103 10.85 4.78 5.53
N VAL A 104 10.94 4.74 6.86
CA VAL A 104 10.14 5.55 7.79
C VAL A 104 11.06 6.42 8.65
N ASP A 105 10.65 7.66 8.93
CA ASP A 105 11.30 8.47 9.95
C ASP A 105 10.83 8.09 11.37
N GLU A 106 11.53 8.56 12.40
CA GLU A 106 11.17 8.28 13.80
C GLU A 106 9.74 8.72 14.14
N ALA A 107 9.29 9.84 13.56
CA ALA A 107 7.95 10.36 13.80
C ALA A 107 6.86 9.47 13.20
N ALA A 108 7.03 8.95 11.99
CA ALA A 108 6.11 7.99 11.37
C ALA A 108 6.21 6.58 12.00
N ALA A 109 7.35 6.24 12.61
CA ALA A 109 7.52 4.98 13.34
C ALA A 109 7.05 5.04 14.81
N SER A 110 6.64 6.21 15.32
CA SER A 110 6.46 6.46 16.75
C SER A 110 5.37 5.63 17.45
N LYS A 111 4.58 4.87 16.69
CA LYS A 111 3.51 3.99 17.19
C LYS A 111 3.83 2.52 17.02
N LEU A 112 4.89 2.17 16.29
CA LEU A 112 5.34 0.79 16.18
C LEU A 112 5.87 0.32 17.52
N THR A 113 5.61 -0.94 17.80
CA THR A 113 6.24 -1.66 18.90
C THR A 113 7.71 -1.86 18.52
N THR A 114 8.62 -1.11 19.15
CA THR A 114 10.05 -1.42 19.05
C THR A 114 10.26 -2.83 19.56
N ALA A 115 10.81 -3.70 18.71
CA ALA A 115 11.39 -4.95 19.19
C ALA A 115 12.46 -4.60 20.24
N ALA A 116 12.22 -5.05 21.47
CA ALA A 116 13.20 -4.97 22.56
C ALA A 116 14.43 -5.82 22.25
#